data_AF-A0A2V1CG75-F1
#
_entry.id   AF-A0A2V1CG75-F1
#
_cell.length_a   1.000
_cell.length_b   1.000
_cell.length_c   1.000
_cell.angle_alpha   90.00
_cell.angle_beta   90.00
_cell.angle_gamma   90.00
#
_symmetry.space_group_name_H-M   'P 1'
#
loop_
_entity.id
_entity.type
_entity.pdbx_description
1 polymer ?
#
loop_
_entity_poly.entity_id
_entity_poly.type
_entity_poly.pdbx_seq_one_letter_code
_entity_poly.pdbx_strand_id
1 'polypeptide(L)'
;MAASRTSDAFKYIDGRVLAYQPAAIKTALSTYYKALSKLPYIEESDILYPPDSGWPNITASNFAPLGKSESVIELLKHLPYLRNPGKEKGYAISFSTFAIDYSAAPFAEPLDVDKAESLSPDLYWPEKKLKN
;
A
#
# COMPACT_ATOMS: atom_id res chain seq x y z
N MET A 1 -20.01 -25.44 31.54
CA MET A 1 -18.89 -25.61 30.58
C MET A 1 -19.43 -25.32 29.19
N ALA A 2 -19.26 -24.10 28.68
CA ALA A 2 -19.60 -23.75 27.31
C ALA A 2 -18.29 -23.39 26.60
N ALA A 3 -17.91 -24.21 25.61
CA ALA A 3 -16.68 -24.02 24.87
C ALA A 3 -16.78 -22.82 23.94
N SER A 4 -15.73 -22.00 23.98
CA SER A 4 -15.48 -20.80 23.18
C SER A 4 -15.71 -21.04 21.69
N ARG A 5 -16.69 -20.35 21.10
CA ARG A 5 -16.90 -20.23 19.64
C ARG A 5 -16.47 -18.84 19.19
N THR A 6 -15.17 -18.55 19.17
CA THR A 6 -14.67 -17.31 18.56
C THR A 6 -13.17 -17.42 18.26
N SER A 7 -12.81 -18.09 17.15
CA SER A 7 -11.46 -17.93 16.55
C SER A 7 -11.37 -18.30 15.06
N ASP A 8 -12.25 -19.15 14.53
CA ASP A 8 -12.15 -19.62 13.14
C ASP A 8 -12.95 -18.83 12.09
N ALA A 9 -13.80 -17.88 12.49
CA ALA A 9 -14.67 -17.15 11.57
C ALA A 9 -13.89 -16.27 10.56
N PHE A 10 -12.68 -15.85 10.89
CA PHE A 10 -11.85 -15.01 9.99
C PHE A 10 -11.04 -15.80 8.97
N LYS A 11 -11.02 -17.14 9.05
CA LYS A 11 -10.28 -17.98 8.10
C LYS A 11 -11.09 -18.33 6.87
N TYR A 12 -12.38 -18.03 6.83
CA TYR A 12 -13.26 -18.47 5.76
C TYR A 12 -14.12 -17.32 5.22
N ILE A 13 -14.10 -17.09 3.91
CA ILE A 13 -15.09 -16.26 3.19
C ILE A 13 -15.78 -17.19 2.20
N ASP A 14 -17.12 -17.23 2.21
CA ASP A 14 -17.95 -18.08 1.36
C ASP A 14 -17.53 -19.56 1.34
N GLY A 15 -17.16 -20.10 2.51
CA GLY A 15 -16.73 -21.50 2.68
C GLY A 15 -15.33 -21.81 2.15
N ARG A 16 -14.56 -20.81 1.71
CA ARG A 16 -13.17 -20.98 1.25
C ARG A 16 -12.18 -20.53 2.32
N VAL A 17 -11.17 -21.36 2.59
CA VAL A 17 -10.02 -20.97 3.41
C VAL A 17 -9.34 -19.76 2.78
N LEU A 18 -9.17 -18.68 3.53
CA LEU A 18 -8.34 -17.54 3.16
C LEU A 18 -6.87 -17.95 3.25
N ALA A 19 -6.36 -18.47 2.14
CA ALA A 19 -4.95 -18.75 1.97
C ALA A 19 -4.25 -17.52 1.35
N TYR A 20 -3.06 -17.20 1.86
CA TYR A 20 -2.21 -16.17 1.24
C TYR A 20 -1.74 -16.65 -0.13
N GLN A 21 -2.12 -15.92 -1.18
CA GLN A 21 -1.81 -16.24 -2.58
C GLN A 21 -1.12 -15.04 -3.25
N PRO A 22 0.21 -14.89 -3.09
CA PRO A 22 0.92 -13.68 -3.52
C PRO A 22 0.80 -13.42 -5.03
N ALA A 23 0.82 -14.47 -5.86
CA ALA A 23 0.63 -14.33 -7.30
C ALA A 23 -0.76 -13.76 -7.64
N ALA A 24 -1.82 -14.29 -7.03
CA ALA A 24 -3.18 -13.81 -7.26
C ALA A 24 -3.36 -12.36 -6.79
N ILE A 25 -2.78 -12.00 -5.64
CA ILE A 25 -2.80 -10.62 -5.12
C ILE A 25 -2.08 -9.67 -6.08
N LYS A 26 -0.88 -10.02 -6.55
CA LYS A 26 -0.12 -9.21 -7.52
C LYS A 26 -0.91 -9.00 -8.82
N THR A 27 -1.52 -10.06 -9.35
CA THR A 27 -2.35 -9.98 -10.57
C THR A 27 -3.58 -9.11 -10.36
N ALA A 28 -4.30 -9.29 -9.25
CA ALA A 28 -5.49 -8.51 -8.93
C ALA A 28 -5.18 -7.02 -8.80
N LEU A 29 -4.13 -6.67 -8.04
CA LEU A 29 -3.70 -5.29 -7.87
C LEU A 29 -3.18 -4.69 -9.19
N SER A 30 -2.39 -5.44 -9.97
CA SER A 30 -1.94 -4.99 -11.28
C SER A 30 -3.09 -4.70 -12.24
N THR A 31 -4.13 -5.53 -12.20
CA THR A 31 -5.37 -5.33 -12.97
C THR A 31 -6.11 -4.08 -12.51
N TYR A 32 -6.21 -3.86 -11.20
CA TYR A 32 -6.84 -2.68 -10.63
C TYR A 32 -6.12 -1.39 -11.04
N TYR A 33 -4.80 -1.31 -10.89
CA TYR A 33 -4.03 -0.13 -11.33
C TYR A 33 -4.14 0.09 -12.84
N LYS A 34 -4.13 -0.98 -13.65
CA LYS A 34 -4.41 -0.86 -15.09
C LYS A 34 -5.80 -0.29 -15.37
N ALA A 35 -6.82 -0.65 -14.58
CA ALA A 35 -8.15 -0.05 -14.71
C ALA A 35 -8.16 1.43 -14.30
N LEU A 36 -7.40 1.81 -13.26
CA LEU A 36 -7.24 3.23 -12.87
C LEU A 36 -6.67 4.08 -14.01
N SER A 37 -5.75 3.55 -14.82
CA SER A 37 -5.20 4.25 -16.00
C SER A 37 -6.25 4.64 -17.05
N LYS A 38 -7.46 4.08 -16.96
CA LYS A 38 -8.56 4.32 -17.90
C LYS A 38 -9.61 5.27 -17.32
N LEU A 39 -9.46 5.68 -16.06
CA LEU A 39 -10.33 6.69 -15.46
C LEU A 39 -9.90 8.08 -15.94
N PRO A 40 -10.86 9.02 -16.08
CA PRO A 40 -10.53 10.42 -16.28
C PRO A 40 -9.55 10.91 -15.22
N TYR A 41 -8.65 11.79 -15.62
CA TYR A 41 -7.65 12.46 -14.77
C TYR A 41 -6.46 11.62 -14.32
N ILE A 42 -6.46 10.28 -14.43
CA ILE A 42 -5.27 9.46 -14.13
C ILE A 42 -4.53 9.19 -15.43
N GLU A 43 -3.33 9.75 -15.56
CA GLU A 43 -2.48 9.47 -16.71
C GLU A 43 -1.88 8.06 -16.60
N GLU A 44 -1.88 7.29 -17.69
CA GLU A 44 -1.27 5.96 -17.71
C GLU A 44 0.22 6.02 -17.35
N SER A 45 0.90 7.12 -17.71
CA SER A 45 2.31 7.37 -17.37
C SER A 45 2.57 7.64 -15.87
N ASP A 46 1.52 7.83 -15.08
CA ASP A 46 1.63 7.99 -13.63
C ASP A 46 1.57 6.65 -12.88
N ILE A 47 1.19 5.56 -13.55
CA ILE A 47 1.21 4.22 -12.96
C ILE A 47 2.57 3.60 -13.25
N LEU A 48 3.34 3.41 -12.19
CA LEU A 48 4.66 2.83 -12.20
C LEU A 48 4.54 1.32 -11.99
N TYR A 49 5.09 0.55 -12.92
CA TYR A 49 5.16 -0.90 -12.82
C TYR A 49 6.57 -1.33 -12.35
N PRO A 50 6.66 -2.35 -11.48
CA PRO A 50 7.93 -2.82 -10.98
C PRO A 50 8.76 -3.46 -12.12
N PRO A 51 10.11 -3.39 -12.04
CA PRO A 51 10.99 -4.28 -12.80
C PRO A 51 10.70 -5.76 -12.50
N ASP A 52 11.19 -6.68 -13.34
CA ASP A 52 11.03 -8.13 -13.12
C ASP A 52 11.61 -8.60 -11.77
N SER A 53 12.71 -7.97 -11.33
CA SER A 53 13.33 -8.22 -10.02
C SER A 53 12.64 -7.50 -8.86
N GLY A 54 11.61 -6.70 -9.14
CA GLY A 54 10.93 -5.81 -8.21
C GLY A 54 11.68 -4.51 -7.94
N TRP A 55 11.07 -3.63 -7.14
CA TRP A 55 11.64 -2.34 -6.77
C TRP A 55 12.92 -2.49 -5.93
N PRO A 56 14.03 -1.81 -6.29
CA PRO A 56 15.33 -2.03 -5.65
C PRO A 56 15.40 -1.50 -4.22
N ASN A 57 14.66 -0.42 -3.89
CA ASN A 57 14.63 0.19 -2.56
C ASN A 57 13.74 -0.56 -1.56
N ILE A 58 12.85 -1.44 -2.02
CA ILE A 58 11.92 -2.18 -1.16
C ILE A 58 12.62 -3.45 -0.69
N THR A 59 13.46 -3.31 0.32
CA THR A 59 14.22 -4.38 0.96
C THR A 59 13.79 -4.58 2.41
N ALA A 60 13.98 -5.78 2.96
CA ALA A 60 13.66 -6.04 4.37
C ALA A 60 14.43 -5.12 5.32
N SER A 61 15.68 -4.77 4.97
CA SER A 61 16.50 -3.84 5.76
C SER A 61 15.97 -2.41 5.68
N ASN A 62 15.69 -1.89 4.49
CA ASN A 62 15.20 -0.53 4.34
C ASN A 62 13.81 -0.37 4.98
N PHE A 63 12.92 -1.35 4.80
CA PHE A 63 11.54 -1.27 5.28
C PHE A 63 11.34 -1.84 6.69
N ALA A 64 12.41 -2.24 7.39
CA ALA A 64 12.36 -2.72 8.76
C ALA A 64 11.59 -1.79 9.72
N PRO A 65 11.72 -0.44 9.63
CA PRO A 65 10.94 0.48 10.47
C PRO A 65 9.42 0.35 10.34
N LEU A 66 8.91 -0.19 9.23
CA LEU A 66 7.47 -0.36 9.02
C LEU A 66 6.88 -1.58 9.74
N GLY A 67 7.72 -2.40 10.39
CA GLY A 67 7.30 -3.56 11.17
C GLY A 67 6.55 -4.63 10.36
N LYS A 68 6.80 -4.72 9.05
CA LYS A 68 6.14 -5.69 8.15
C LYS A 68 6.92 -7.00 8.10
N SER A 69 6.22 -8.11 7.88
CA SER A 69 6.85 -9.41 7.64
C SER A 69 7.59 -9.44 6.30
N GLU A 70 8.58 -10.31 6.15
CA GLU A 70 9.30 -10.52 4.89
C GLU A 70 8.35 -10.84 3.72
N SER A 71 7.30 -11.61 3.97
CA SER A 71 6.27 -11.92 2.96
C SER A 71 5.51 -10.68 2.48
N VAL A 72 5.26 -9.71 3.35
CA VAL A 72 4.62 -8.44 2.98
C VAL A 72 5.61 -7.56 2.23
N ILE A 73 6.87 -7.48 2.68
CA ILE A 73 7.91 -6.72 1.97
C ILE A 73 8.12 -7.27 0.56
N GLU A 74 8.23 -8.59 0.41
CA GLU A 74 8.35 -9.23 -0.89
C GLU A 74 7.11 -8.98 -1.75
N LEU A 75 5.90 -8.96 -1.18
CA LEU A 75 4.70 -8.58 -1.93
C LEU A 75 4.80 -7.14 -2.44
N LEU A 76 5.05 -6.17 -1.55
CA LEU A 76 5.13 -4.73 -1.88
C LEU A 76 6.17 -4.46 -2.98
N LYS A 77 7.31 -5.15 -2.92
CA LYS A 77 8.39 -5.05 -3.90
C LYS A 77 7.94 -5.29 -5.35
N HIS A 78 6.87 -6.04 -5.55
CA HIS A 78 6.33 -6.43 -6.87
C HIS A 78 4.95 -5.82 -7.18
N LEU A 79 4.54 -4.78 -6.47
CA LEU A 79 3.29 -4.07 -6.78
C LEU A 79 3.53 -2.86 -7.69
N PRO A 80 2.54 -2.51 -8.53
CA PRO A 80 2.50 -1.20 -9.15
C PRO A 80 2.15 -0.12 -8.12
N TYR A 81 2.61 1.11 -8.41
CA TYR A 81 2.30 2.28 -7.60
C TYR A 81 1.83 3.43 -8.48
N LEU A 82 0.92 4.24 -7.95
CA LEU A 82 0.52 5.48 -8.59
C LEU A 82 1.43 6.58 -8.05
N ARG A 83 2.30 7.12 -8.90
CA ARG A 83 3.18 8.22 -8.50
C ARG A 83 2.29 9.42 -8.12
N ASN A 84 2.69 10.13 -7.08
CA ASN A 84 2.02 11.36 -6.65
C ASN A 84 2.96 12.56 -6.85
N PRO A 85 3.09 13.07 -8.09
CA PRO A 85 4.06 14.09 -8.40
C PRO A 85 3.51 15.45 -7.95
N GLY A 86 3.83 15.86 -6.74
CA GLY A 86 3.76 17.27 -6.31
C GLY A 86 2.37 17.91 -6.28
N LYS A 87 1.28 17.13 -6.24
CA LYS A 87 -0.08 17.67 -6.03
C LYS A 87 -0.39 17.60 -4.54
N GLU A 88 -0.78 18.72 -3.94
CA GLU A 88 -1.09 18.86 -2.50
C GLU A 88 -2.13 17.83 -1.98
N LYS A 89 -2.93 17.23 -2.89
CA LYS A 89 -3.93 16.19 -2.59
C LYS A 89 -3.80 14.89 -3.40
N GLY A 90 -2.81 14.77 -4.29
CA GLY A 90 -2.66 13.62 -5.19
C GLY A 90 -3.88 13.29 -6.05
N TYR A 91 -3.94 12.05 -6.54
CA TYR A 91 -5.13 11.51 -7.22
C TYR A 91 -6.21 11.12 -6.20
N ALA A 92 -7.38 11.76 -6.29
CA ALA A 92 -8.55 11.38 -5.52
C ALA A 92 -9.20 10.14 -6.13
N ILE A 93 -8.70 8.95 -5.77
CA ILE A 93 -9.26 7.67 -6.21
C ILE A 93 -10.60 7.39 -5.52
N SER A 94 -10.66 7.65 -4.21
CA SER A 94 -11.85 7.52 -3.38
C SER A 94 -11.84 8.58 -2.26
N PHE A 95 -13.02 8.86 -1.71
CA PHE A 95 -13.18 9.80 -0.62
C PHE A 95 -12.29 9.42 0.58
N SER A 96 -11.53 10.40 1.08
CA SER A 96 -10.60 10.25 2.22
C SER A 96 -9.52 9.18 2.03
N THR A 97 -9.11 8.93 0.79
CA THR A 97 -7.95 8.06 0.48
C THR A 97 -6.85 8.86 -0.20
N PHE A 98 -5.60 8.43 -0.01
CA PHE A 98 -4.45 8.95 -0.73
C PHE A 98 -3.58 7.79 -1.20
N ALA A 99 -3.02 7.91 -2.40
CA ALA A 99 -2.11 6.91 -2.94
C ALA A 99 -0.76 6.97 -2.20
N ILE A 100 -0.25 5.80 -1.80
CA ILE A 100 1.09 5.65 -1.25
C ILE A 100 1.96 4.98 -2.31
N ASP A 101 3.08 5.63 -2.64
CA ASP A 101 4.11 5.10 -3.52
C ASP A 101 5.33 4.70 -2.70
N TYR A 102 5.48 3.39 -2.45
CA TYR A 102 6.63 2.84 -1.72
C TYR A 102 7.90 2.74 -2.58
N SER A 103 7.81 2.96 -3.89
CA SER A 103 8.98 2.93 -4.79
C SER A 103 9.78 4.23 -4.79
N ALA A 104 9.23 5.31 -4.21
CA ALA A 104 9.79 6.65 -4.27
C ALA A 104 9.98 7.27 -2.86
N ALA A 105 10.55 8.47 -2.82
CA ALA A 105 10.67 9.26 -1.60
C ALA A 105 9.27 9.51 -1.00
N PRO A 106 9.12 9.45 0.34
CA PRO A 106 10.18 9.36 1.35
C PRO A 106 10.66 7.92 1.67
N PHE A 107 10.18 6.90 0.97
CA PHE A 107 10.58 5.49 1.15
C PHE A 107 11.88 5.09 0.42
N ALA A 108 12.71 6.09 0.09
CA ALA A 108 14.03 5.90 -0.49
C ALA A 108 15.05 5.52 0.60
N GLU A 109 16.18 4.94 0.20
CA GLU A 109 17.20 4.50 1.15
C GLU A 109 18.06 5.65 1.68
N PRO A 110 18.36 5.68 3.01
CA PRO A 110 17.75 4.87 4.07
C PRO A 110 16.45 5.51 4.61
N LEU A 111 15.47 4.66 4.92
CA LEU A 111 14.20 5.08 5.52
C LEU A 111 14.42 5.67 6.93
N ASP A 112 14.08 6.95 7.07
CA ASP A 112 14.11 7.69 8.32
C ASP A 112 12.88 7.34 9.15
N VAL A 113 13.10 6.75 10.33
CA VAL A 113 12.05 6.24 11.24
C VAL A 113 11.09 7.35 11.68
N ASP A 114 11.61 8.55 11.94
CA ASP A 114 10.83 9.69 12.41
C ASP A 114 9.93 10.24 11.29
N LYS A 115 10.38 10.10 10.02
CA LYS A 115 9.55 10.40 8.85
C LYS A 115 8.52 9.30 8.59
N ALA A 116 8.86 8.03 8.80
CA ALA A 116 7.94 6.92 8.59
C ALA A 116 6.72 6.98 9.53
N GLU A 117 6.90 7.37 10.80
CA GLU A 117 5.79 7.61 11.73
C GLU A 117 4.85 8.69 11.19
N SER A 118 5.37 9.81 10.67
CA SER A 118 4.56 10.91 10.11
C SER A 118 3.73 10.55 8.87
N LEU A 119 4.04 9.40 8.24
CA LEU A 119 3.35 8.86 7.08
C LEU A 119 2.34 7.76 7.44
N SER A 120 2.13 7.53 8.74
CA SER A 120 1.03 6.68 9.20
C SER A 120 -0.28 7.18 8.58
N PRO A 121 -1.07 6.31 7.91
CA PRO A 121 -2.37 6.69 7.37
C PRO A 121 -3.32 7.28 8.42
N ASP A 122 -3.08 6.96 9.69
CA ASP A 122 -3.86 7.40 10.83
C ASP A 122 -3.53 8.83 11.30
N LEU A 123 -2.48 9.47 10.74
CA LEU A 123 -2.08 10.84 11.10
C LEU A 123 -2.70 11.93 10.22
N TYR A 124 -3.43 11.59 9.17
CA TYR A 124 -3.96 12.61 8.24
C TYR A 124 -5.34 13.16 8.63
N TRP A 125 -5.36 13.90 9.74
CA TRP A 125 -5.95 15.24 9.85
C TRP A 125 -5.55 15.82 11.21
N PRO A 126 -4.58 16.75 11.32
CA PRO A 126 -4.52 17.56 12.52
C PRO A 126 -5.74 18.47 12.49
N GLU A 127 -6.78 18.14 13.28
CA GLU A 127 -7.91 19.04 13.57
C GLU A 127 -7.44 20.45 13.98
N LYS A 128 -6.18 20.56 14.43
CA LYS A 128 -5.50 21.82 14.74
C LYS A 128 -5.37 22.81 13.58
N LYS A 129 -5.59 22.46 12.31
CA LYS A 129 -5.58 23.44 11.19
C LYS A 129 -6.96 24.05 10.84
N LEU A 130 -8.02 23.74 11.58
CA LEU A 130 -9.36 24.32 11.36
C LEU A 130 -9.77 25.38 12.40
N LYS A 131 -8.83 25.90 13.19
CA LYS A 131 -9.10 27.03 14.10
C LYS A 131 -8.62 28.33 13.46
N ASN A 132 -9.40 28.84 12.52
CA ASN A 132 -9.43 30.26 12.19
C ASN A 132 -10.86 30.76 12.44
#